data_AF-A0A1B6C0N0-F1
#
_entry.id   AF-A0A1B6C0N0-F1
#
_cell.length_a   1.000
_cell.length_b   1.000
_cell.length_c   1.000
_cell.angle_alpha   90.00
_cell.angle_beta   90.00
_cell.angle_gamma   90.00
#
_symmetry.space_group_name_H-M   'P 1'
#
loop_
_entity.id
_entity.type
_entity.pdbx_description
1 polymer ?
#
loop_
_entity_poly.entity_id
_entity_poly.type
_entity_poly.pdbx_seq_one_letter_code
_entity_poly.pdbx_strand_id
1 'polypeptide(L)'
;IFMNKNSNNMFFIAGFGNPLLDICVNIKDVSLLEKFNLEPDGQKEIDEVQMKDLIDCVYSDQKKKVTFHAGGSAQNTLRIIQHLIKTPSFTIFFGSCGKDDKCKILQSIVQQACVECRNHQNLPSTRECCSV
;
A
#
# COMPACT_ATOMS: atom_id res chain seq x y z
N ILE A 1 -15.21 5.05 -12.16
CA ILE A 1 -14.80 4.03 -13.15
C ILE A 1 -15.23 4.55 -14.50
N PHE A 2 -14.30 4.88 -15.38
CA PHE A 2 -14.60 5.33 -16.75
C PHE A 2 -14.44 4.16 -17.72
N MET A 3 -15.38 3.99 -18.65
CA MET A 3 -15.34 2.95 -19.68
C MET A 3 -15.36 3.60 -21.06
N ASN A 4 -14.42 3.24 -21.93
CA ASN A 4 -14.33 3.72 -23.31
C ASN A 4 -14.79 2.62 -24.28
N LYS A 5 -15.77 2.88 -25.15
CA LYS A 5 -16.32 1.94 -26.13
C LYS A 5 -15.87 2.32 -27.55
N ASN A 6 -15.06 1.48 -28.17
CA ASN A 6 -14.94 1.37 -29.64
C ASN A 6 -14.66 -0.09 -30.01
N SER A 7 -15.16 -0.53 -31.16
CA SER A 7 -15.48 -1.92 -31.53
C SER A 7 -14.29 -2.85 -31.86
N ASN A 8 -13.06 -2.49 -31.47
CA ASN A 8 -11.88 -3.37 -31.43
C ASN A 8 -11.03 -3.13 -30.16
N ASN A 9 -11.61 -2.47 -29.14
CA ASN A 9 -10.85 -1.96 -28.01
C ASN A 9 -10.66 -3.00 -26.90
N MET A 10 -9.41 -3.21 -26.52
CA MET A 10 -9.06 -3.72 -25.20
C MET A 10 -9.58 -2.74 -24.14
N PHE A 11 -10.48 -3.21 -23.27
CA PHE A 11 -11.02 -2.43 -22.17
C PHE A 11 -10.03 -2.43 -21.01
N PHE A 12 -9.91 -1.29 -20.32
CA PHE A 12 -9.11 -1.18 -19.11
C PHE A 12 -9.91 -0.49 -18.01
N ILE A 13 -9.66 -0.89 -16.76
CA ILE A 13 -10.19 -0.21 -15.59
C ILE A 13 -9.07 0.59 -14.95
N ALA A 14 -9.22 1.91 -14.97
CA ALA A 14 -8.30 2.82 -14.28
C ALA A 14 -8.85 3.19 -12.89
N GLY A 15 -7.97 3.15 -11.89
CA GLY A 15 -8.24 3.67 -10.55
C GLY A 15 -7.15 4.64 -10.09
N PHE A 16 -7.56 5.65 -9.33
CA PHE A 16 -6.68 6.67 -8.77
C PHE A 16 -6.75 6.58 -7.25
N GLY A 17 -5.61 6.70 -6.57
CA GLY A 17 -5.60 6.74 -5.11
C GLY A 17 -4.21 6.84 -4.52
N ASN A 18 -4.15 6.69 -3.21
CA ASN A 18 -2.89 6.70 -2.47
C ASN A 18 -2.33 5.28 -2.41
N PRO A 19 -1.19 5.00 -3.05
CA PRO A 19 -0.48 3.75 -2.87
C PRO A 19 0.14 3.73 -1.47
N LEU A 20 -0.25 2.77 -0.65
CA LEU A 20 0.26 2.61 0.71
C LEU A 20 0.96 1.25 0.82
N LEU A 21 2.03 1.17 1.61
CA LEU A 21 2.63 -0.08 2.02
C LEU A 21 2.12 -0.41 3.42
N ASP A 22 1.32 -1.46 3.53
CA ASP A 22 0.84 -1.97 4.81
C ASP A 22 1.97 -2.74 5.49
N ILE A 23 2.32 -2.34 6.71
CA ILE A 23 3.30 -3.03 7.56
C ILE A 23 2.53 -3.84 8.61
N CYS A 24 2.40 -5.14 8.39
CA CYS A 24 1.68 -6.01 9.31
C CYS A 24 2.66 -6.73 10.25
N VAL A 25 2.39 -6.64 11.56
CA VAL A 25 3.18 -7.30 12.59
C VAL A 25 2.28 -8.06 13.55
N ASN A 26 2.68 -9.28 13.91
CA ASN A 26 1.99 -10.03 14.96
C ASN A 26 2.58 -9.67 16.33
N ILE A 27 1.76 -9.10 17.22
CA ILE A 27 2.15 -8.75 18.58
C ILE A 27 1.62 -9.80 19.58
N LYS A 28 2.43 -10.12 20.60
CA LYS A 28 2.05 -11.11 21.64
C LYS A 28 1.47 -10.47 22.91
N ASP A 29 1.73 -9.18 23.10
CA ASP A 29 1.29 -8.40 24.24
C ASP A 29 0.81 -7.02 23.77
N VAL A 30 0.06 -6.34 24.64
CA VAL A 30 -0.55 -5.04 24.36
C VAL A 30 0.38 -3.86 24.64
N SER A 31 1.62 -4.08 25.07
CA SER A 31 2.53 -3.01 25.47
C SER A 31 2.84 -2.03 24.35
N LEU A 32 2.89 -2.52 23.10
CA LEU A 32 3.06 -1.69 21.92
C LEU A 32 1.85 -0.78 21.68
N LEU A 33 0.64 -1.30 21.87
CA LEU A 33 -0.60 -0.54 21.72
C LEU A 33 -0.66 0.58 22.78
N GLU A 34 -0.37 0.25 24.04
CA GLU A 34 -0.36 1.21 25.15
C GLU A 34 0.70 2.31 24.94
N LYS A 35 1.92 1.93 24.54
CA LYS A 35 3.03 2.88 24.31
C LYS A 35 2.69 3.96 23.28
N PHE A 36 1.93 3.60 22.24
CA PHE A 36 1.56 4.51 21.16
C PHE A 36 0.11 5.00 21.24
N ASN A 37 -0.59 4.70 22.35
CA ASN A 37 -1.99 5.02 22.57
C ASN A 37 -2.87 4.61 21.37
N LEU A 38 -2.78 3.33 21.03
CA LEU A 38 -3.55 2.64 19.99
C LEU A 38 -4.60 1.77 20.66
N GLU A 39 -5.84 1.88 20.19
CA GLU A 39 -6.94 1.05 20.69
C GLU A 39 -6.96 -0.30 19.96
N PRO A 40 -7.23 -1.42 20.67
CA PRO A 40 -7.56 -2.68 20.02
C PRO A 40 -8.73 -2.49 19.04
N ASP A 41 -8.63 -3.07 17.84
CA ASP A 41 -9.59 -2.87 16.74
C ASP A 41 -9.82 -1.40 16.33
N GLY A 42 -8.90 -0.50 16.71
CA GLY A 42 -8.94 0.91 16.39
C GLY A 42 -8.26 1.25 15.06
N GLN A 43 -8.58 2.44 14.55
CA GLN A 43 -7.88 3.06 13.43
C GLN A 43 -7.46 4.48 13.84
N LYS A 44 -6.19 4.81 13.63
CA LYS A 44 -5.64 6.11 14.01
C LYS A 44 -4.66 6.61 12.96
N GLU A 45 -4.87 7.84 12.50
CA GLU A 45 -3.86 8.56 11.74
C GLU A 45 -2.88 9.22 12.71
N ILE A 46 -1.60 9.07 12.45
CA ILE A 46 -0.51 9.58 13.28
C ILE A 46 0.44 10.41 12.42
N ASP A 47 1.16 11.33 13.05
CA ASP A 47 2.14 12.14 12.35
C ASP A 47 3.42 11.35 11.97
N GLU A 48 4.27 11.95 11.15
CA GLU A 48 5.50 11.34 10.64
C GLU A 48 6.49 10.96 11.75
N VAL A 49 6.53 11.73 12.85
CA VAL A 49 7.45 11.46 13.97
C VAL A 49 6.98 10.24 14.74
N GLN A 50 5.70 10.20 15.11
CA GLN A 50 5.11 9.06 15.80
C GLN A 50 5.14 7.80 14.93
N MET A 51 4.94 7.94 13.62
CA MET A 51 5.04 6.87 12.64
C MET A 51 6.44 6.25 12.63
N LYS A 52 7.48 7.09 12.55
CA LYS A 52 8.87 6.64 12.55
C LYS A 52 9.21 5.91 13.85
N ASP A 53 8.85 6.48 14.99
CA ASP A 53 9.11 5.86 16.30
C ASP A 53 8.42 4.51 16.46
N LEU A 54 7.19 4.37 15.94
CA LEU A 54 6.45 3.11 15.93
C LEU A 54 7.14 2.06 15.05
N ILE A 55 7.53 2.44 13.84
CA ILE A 55 8.23 1.56 12.90
C ILE A 55 9.59 1.11 13.48
N ASP A 56 10.37 2.00 14.05
CA ASP A 56 11.66 1.67 14.70
C ASP A 56 11.46 0.74 15.91
N CYS A 57 10.36 0.94 16.67
CA CYS A 57 10.00 0.05 17.78
C CYS A 57 9.55 -1.35 17.31
N VAL A 58 8.96 -1.44 16.11
CA VAL A 58 8.60 -2.72 15.49
C VAL A 58 9.86 -3.44 14.99
N TYR A 59 10.78 -2.75 14.32
CA TYR A 59 12.00 -3.35 13.76
C TYR A 59 13.07 -3.72 14.80
N SER A 60 13.13 -3.02 15.93
CA SER A 60 14.08 -3.33 17.01
C SER A 60 13.81 -4.67 17.70
N ASP A 61 12.57 -5.17 17.64
CA ASP A 61 12.22 -6.49 18.16
C ASP A 61 12.38 -7.57 17.09
N GLN A 62 13.56 -8.20 17.04
CA GLN A 62 13.87 -9.26 16.08
C GLN A 62 12.95 -10.50 16.18
N LYS A 63 12.15 -10.64 17.24
CA LYS A 63 11.18 -11.74 17.37
C LYS A 63 9.88 -11.46 16.61
N LYS A 64 9.61 -10.21 16.24
CA LYS A 64 8.42 -9.83 15.48
C LYS A 64 8.62 -10.14 14.01
N LYS A 65 7.78 -11.05 13.49
CA LYS A 65 7.71 -11.30 12.06
C LYS A 65 6.94 -10.16 11.39
N VAL A 66 7.65 -9.30 10.68
CA VAL A 66 7.06 -8.23 9.86
C VAL A 66 6.73 -8.79 8.48
N THR A 67 5.56 -8.43 7.98
CA THR A 67 5.08 -8.75 6.63
C THR A 67 4.62 -7.49 5.93
N PHE A 68 4.86 -7.42 4.62
CA PHE A 68 4.54 -6.26 3.81
C PHE A 68 3.43 -6.60 2.82
N HIS A 69 2.42 -5.74 2.75
CA HIS A 69 1.34 -5.86 1.78
C HIS A 69 1.14 -4.56 1.00
N ALA A 70 0.71 -4.69 -0.24
CA ALA A 70 0.28 -3.55 -1.03
C ALA A 70 -1.09 -3.09 -0.52
N GLY A 71 -1.14 -1.92 0.09
CA GLY A 71 -2.33 -1.30 0.69
C GLY A 71 -2.95 -0.21 -0.18
N GLY A 72 -3.87 0.55 0.41
CA GLY A 72 -4.62 1.61 -0.28
C GLY A 72 -5.90 1.10 -0.94
N SER A 73 -7.02 1.78 -0.66
CA SER A 73 -8.37 1.31 -1.03
C SER A 73 -8.56 1.04 -2.54
N ALA A 74 -8.21 2.02 -3.38
CA ALA A 74 -8.33 1.87 -4.83
C ALA A 74 -7.40 0.78 -5.37
N GLN A 75 -6.17 0.69 -4.85
CA GLN A 75 -5.20 -0.32 -5.26
C GLN A 75 -5.67 -1.74 -4.90
N ASN A 76 -6.20 -1.93 -3.68
CA ASN A 76 -6.78 -3.20 -3.24
C ASN A 76 -7.94 -3.63 -4.14
N THR A 77 -8.82 -2.70 -4.49
CA THR A 77 -9.95 -2.97 -5.39
C THR A 77 -9.48 -3.43 -6.77
N LEU A 78 -8.52 -2.73 -7.37
CA LEU A 78 -7.99 -3.09 -8.69
C LEU A 78 -7.28 -4.44 -8.68
N ARG A 79 -6.51 -4.76 -7.64
CA ARG A 79 -5.85 -6.07 -7.49
C ARG A 79 -6.85 -7.22 -7.48
N ILE A 80 -7.99 -7.05 -6.80
CA ILE A 80 -9.06 -8.06 -6.79
C ILE A 80 -9.68 -8.20 -8.18
N ILE A 81 -10.01 -7.08 -8.84
CA ILE A 81 -10.55 -7.08 -10.20
C ILE A 81 -9.58 -7.78 -11.19
N GLN A 82 -8.29 -7.46 -11.11
CA GLN A 82 -7.23 -8.05 -11.93
C GLN A 82 -7.14 -9.57 -11.74
N HIS A 83 -7.27 -10.04 -10.49
CA HIS A 83 -7.28 -11.46 -10.16
C HIS A 83 -8.50 -12.19 -10.74
N LEU A 84 -9.67 -11.53 -10.74
CA LEU A 84 -10.91 -12.11 -11.28
C LEU A 84 -10.90 -12.21 -12.82
N ILE A 85 -10.38 -11.19 -13.51
CA ILE A 85 -10.43 -11.10 -14.97
C ILE A 85 -9.40 -12.03 -15.64
N LYS A 86 -8.30 -12.36 -14.95
CA LYS A 86 -7.23 -13.27 -15.43
C LYS A 86 -6.58 -12.90 -16.78
N THR A 87 -6.91 -11.74 -17.35
CA THR A 87 -6.20 -11.12 -18.47
C THR A 87 -5.15 -10.16 -17.90
N PRO A 88 -3.85 -10.37 -18.15
CA PRO A 88 -2.79 -9.50 -17.62
C PRO A 88 -3.01 -8.02 -17.98
N SER A 89 -2.68 -7.12 -17.06
CA SER A 89 -2.71 -5.66 -17.26
C SER A 89 -4.06 -5.07 -17.70
N PHE A 90 -5.17 -5.69 -17.27
CA PHE A 90 -6.52 -5.15 -17.52
C PHE A 90 -6.83 -3.94 -16.62
N THR A 91 -6.15 -3.85 -15.47
CA THR A 91 -6.31 -2.77 -14.51
C THR A 91 -5.08 -1.87 -14.46
N ILE A 92 -5.32 -0.57 -14.37
CA ILE A 92 -4.28 0.46 -14.28
C ILE A 92 -4.49 1.26 -13.01
N PHE A 93 -3.49 1.32 -12.14
CA PHE A 93 -3.48 2.13 -10.94
C PHE A 93 -2.64 3.39 -11.16
N PHE A 94 -3.18 4.54 -10.76
CA PHE A 94 -2.49 5.82 -10.75
C PHE A 94 -2.36 6.33 -9.32
N GLY A 95 -1.14 6.69 -8.94
CA GLY A 95 -0.84 7.21 -7.61
C GLY A 95 0.45 8.03 -7.59
N SER A 96 0.88 8.41 -6.40
CA SER A 96 2.20 9.02 -6.20
C SER A 96 2.91 8.28 -5.08
N CYS A 97 4.19 7.96 -5.31
CA CYS A 97 5.04 7.33 -4.33
C CYS A 97 6.35 8.11 -4.18
N GLY A 98 6.97 8.00 -3.01
CA GLY A 98 8.34 8.46 -2.77
C GLY A 98 9.39 7.70 -3.59
N LYS A 99 10.64 8.18 -3.55
CA LYS A 99 11.82 7.51 -4.12
C LYS A 99 12.59 6.74 -3.05
N ASP A 100 11.90 5.85 -2.35
CA ASP A 100 12.44 5.07 -1.24
C ASP A 100 12.31 3.55 -1.48
N ASP A 101 12.90 2.74 -0.60
CA ASP A 101 12.83 1.27 -0.72
C ASP A 101 11.42 0.73 -0.44
N LYS A 102 10.62 1.43 0.37
CA LYS A 102 9.21 1.10 0.63
C LYS A 102 8.40 1.12 -0.67
N CYS A 103 8.63 2.14 -1.50
CA CYS A 103 8.05 2.27 -2.83
C CYS A 103 8.48 1.13 -3.77
N LYS A 104 9.74 0.69 -3.72
CA LYS A 104 10.21 -0.45 -4.53
C LYS A 104 9.51 -1.75 -4.11
N ILE A 105 9.41 -2.00 -2.81
CA ILE A 105 8.68 -3.15 -2.27
C ILE A 105 7.22 -3.11 -2.73
N LEU A 106 6.56 -1.96 -2.55
CA LEU A 106 5.17 -1.76 -2.96
C LEU A 106 4.97 -2.04 -4.45
N GLN A 107 5.80 -1.47 -5.32
CA GLN A 107 5.73 -1.69 -6.76
C GLN A 107 5.94 -3.17 -7.11
N SER A 108 6.88 -3.86 -6.47
CA SER A 108 7.11 -5.29 -6.71
C SER A 108 5.88 -6.14 -6.37
N ILE A 109 5.20 -5.87 -5.26
CA ILE A 109 3.99 -6.60 -4.84
C ILE A 109 2.85 -6.35 -5.83
N VAL A 110 2.68 -5.11 -6.30
CA VAL A 110 1.60 -4.77 -7.23
C VAL A 110 1.85 -5.33 -8.63
N GLN A 111 3.11 -5.33 -9.09
CA GLN A 111 3.50 -5.96 -10.36
C GLN A 111 3.28 -7.47 -10.35
N GLN A 112 3.57 -8.14 -9.23
CA GLN A 112 3.26 -9.57 -9.06
C GLN A 112 1.75 -9.87 -9.15
N ALA A 113 0.89 -8.88 -8.84
CA ALA A 113 -0.56 -8.98 -9.01
C ALA A 113 -1.04 -8.63 -10.43
N CYS A 114 -0.14 -8.42 -11.39
CA CYS A 114 -0.42 -8.06 -12.78
C CYS A 114 -1.23 -6.75 -12.95
N VAL A 115 -1.16 -5.84 -11.98
CA VAL A 115 -1.75 -4.49 -12.08
C VAL A 115 -0.70 -3.55 -12.65
N GLU A 116 -1.05 -2.77 -13.67
CA GLU A 116 -0.14 -1.76 -14.21
C GLU A 116 -0.13 -0.52 -13.31
N CYS A 117 1.02 -0.17 -12.73
CA CYS A 117 1.17 1.03 -11.90
C CYS A 117 1.82 2.17 -12.68
N ARG A 118 1.15 3.32 -12.72
CA ARG A 118 1.66 4.57 -13.27
C ARG A 118 1.76 5.60 -12.16
N ASN A 119 2.93 5.64 -11.52
CA ASN A 119 3.17 6.51 -10.37
C ASN A 119 3.90 7.80 -10.76
N HIS A 120 3.42 8.94 -10.24
CA HIS A 120 4.15 10.20 -10.31
C HIS A 120 5.25 10.23 -9.24
N GLN A 121 6.52 10.24 -9.64
CA GLN A 121 7.69 10.20 -8.76
C GLN A 121 8.27 11.61 -8.49
N ASN A 122 7.51 12.51 -7.87
CA ASN A 122 7.96 13.90 -7.60
C ASN A 122 7.71 14.39 -6.18
N LEU A 123 7.33 13.52 -5.24
CA LEU A 123 7.24 13.93 -3.84
C LEU A 123 8.64 13.89 -3.21
N PRO A 124 9.07 14.93 -2.46
CA PRO A 124 10.23 14.83 -1.59
C PRO A 124 10.04 13.62 -0.65
N SER A 125 11.15 12.99 -0.25
CA SER A 125 11.20 11.73 0.51
C SER A 125 10.47 11.74 1.86
N THR A 126 9.80 12.83 2.23
CA THR A 126 9.07 13.06 3.48
C THR A 126 7.61 12.60 3.44
N ARG A 127 7.04 12.27 2.26
CA ARG A 127 5.76 11.55 2.20
C ARG A 127 6.02 10.06 2.01
N GLU A 128 6.40 9.40 3.09
CA GLU A 128 6.59 7.96 3.11
C GLU A 128 5.28 7.26 2.71
N CYS A 129 5.37 6.31 1.77
CA CYS A 129 4.25 5.43 1.43
C CYS A 129 4.04 4.40 2.55
N CYS A 130 3.54 4.83 3.71
CA CYS A 130 3.30 3.95 4.86
C CYS A 130 1.84 4.02 5.30
N SER A 131 1.20 2.87 5.36
CA SER A 131 0.08 2.60 6.27
C SER A 131 0.62 1.74 7.41
N VAL A 132 0.30 2.13 8.64
CA VAL A 132 0.50 1.30 9.82
C VAL A 132 -0.85 0.92 10.39
#